data_AF-A0AAF0R955-F1
#
_entry.id   AF-A0AAF0R955-F1
#
_cell.length_a   1.000
_cell.length_b   1.000
_cell.length_c   1.000
_cell.angle_alpha   90.00
_cell.angle_beta   90.00
_cell.angle_gamma   90.00
#
_symmetry.space_group_name_H-M   'P 1'
#
loop_
_entity.id
_entity.type
_entity.pdbx_description
1 polymer ?
#
loop_
_entity_poly.entity_id
_entity_poly.type
_entity_poly.pdbx_seq_one_letter_code
_entity_poly.pdbx_strand_id
1 'polypeptide(L)'
;LQLVNAHNKFLVFDFLTLKLIPHESTISSRKERHLSRAETMAIVVSRDFKHNRFIRFDIDDGTCFIPYILWINQETSCHFSR
;
A
#
# COMPACT_ATOMS: atom_id res chain seq x y z
N LEU A 1 -19.09 -13.46 4.47
CA LEU A 1 -19.45 -12.05 4.16
C LEU A 1 -18.23 -11.38 3.55
N GLN A 2 -18.19 -11.29 2.21
CA GLN A 2 -17.10 -10.66 1.48
C GLN A 2 -17.34 -9.14 1.48
N LEU A 3 -16.50 -8.37 2.19
CA LEU A 3 -16.56 -6.91 2.18
C LEU A 3 -15.87 -6.40 0.91
N VAL A 4 -16.56 -6.52 -0.22
CA VAL A 4 -16.12 -5.93 -1.49
C VAL A 4 -16.20 -4.41 -1.35
N ASN A 5 -15.07 -3.72 -1.56
CA ASN A 5 -14.92 -2.24 -1.52
C ASN A 5 -15.01 -1.56 -0.14
N ALA A 6 -14.77 -2.26 0.97
CA ALA A 6 -14.63 -1.60 2.26
C ALA A 6 -13.23 -0.98 2.41
N HIS A 7 -13.17 0.33 2.61
CA HIS A 7 -11.93 1.04 2.95
C HIS A 7 -11.65 0.89 4.44
N ASN A 8 -10.90 -0.15 4.79
CA ASN A 8 -10.51 -0.37 6.18
C ASN A 8 -9.22 0.40 6.47
N LYS A 9 -9.24 1.19 7.55
CA LYS A 9 -8.06 1.90 8.05
C LYS A 9 -7.24 0.97 8.94
N PHE A 10 -5.95 0.88 8.67
CA PHE A 10 -5.00 0.03 9.37
C PHE A 10 -3.84 0.86 9.92
N LEU A 11 -3.25 0.37 11.01
CA LEU A 11 -1.95 0.82 11.46
C LEU A 11 -0.88 0.24 10.53
N VAL A 12 0.26 0.92 10.41
CA VAL A 12 1.38 0.46 9.56
C VAL A 12 1.85 -0.94 9.99
N PHE A 13 1.87 -1.21 11.30
CA PHE A 13 2.19 -2.54 11.83
C PHE A 13 1.26 -3.65 11.32
N ASP A 14 -0.03 -3.38 11.11
CA ASP A 14 -1.00 -4.40 10.69
C ASP A 14 -0.65 -4.97 9.31
N PHE A 15 -0.03 -4.17 8.43
CA PHE A 15 0.39 -4.60 7.10
C PHE A 15 1.41 -5.73 7.14
N LEU A 16 2.24 -5.82 8.18
CA LEU A 16 3.22 -6.90 8.35
C LEU A 16 2.55 -8.24 8.70
N THR A 17 1.30 -8.22 9.15
CA THR A 17 0.55 -9.42 9.52
C THR A 17 -0.35 -9.94 8.40
N LEU A 18 -0.41 -9.23 7.28
CA LEU A 18 -1.20 -9.60 6.11
C LEU A 18 -0.62 -10.85 5.44
N LYS A 19 -1.48 -11.82 5.14
CA LYS A 19 -1.11 -13.05 4.43
C LYS A 19 -1.79 -13.09 3.07
N LEU A 20 -0.99 -13.31 2.03
CA LEU A 20 -1.51 -13.60 0.69
C LEU A 20 -2.30 -14.91 0.75
N ILE A 21 -3.51 -14.91 0.20
CA ILE A 21 -4.28 -16.14 0.00
C ILE A 21 -3.85 -16.72 -1.35
N PRO A 22 -3.18 -17.88 -1.39
CA PRO A 22 -2.82 -18.51 -2.66
C PRO A 22 -4.08 -18.75 -3.51
N HIS A 23 -4.00 -18.49 -4.81
CA HIS A 23 -5.10 -18.64 -5.79
C HIS A 23 -6.21 -17.58 -5.74
N GLU A 24 -6.15 -16.60 -4.85
CA GLU A 24 -7.01 -15.42 -4.87
C GLU A 24 -6.17 -14.15 -5.02
N SER A 25 -6.66 -13.14 -5.74
CA SER A 25 -6.10 -11.78 -5.73
C SER A 25 -6.46 -11.01 -4.46
N THR A 26 -6.63 -11.73 -3.35
CA THR A 26 -7.16 -11.22 -2.08
C THR A 26 -6.15 -11.46 -0.96
N ILE A 27 -6.08 -10.52 -0.03
CA ILE A 27 -5.22 -10.59 1.14
C ILE A 27 -6.08 -10.90 2.37
N SER A 28 -5.60 -11.79 3.23
CA SER A 28 -6.22 -12.06 4.54
C SER A 28 -5.53 -11.26 5.63
N SER A 29 -6.32 -10.62 6.48
CA SER A 29 -5.85 -10.06 7.75
C SER A 29 -5.93 -11.09 8.88
N ARG A 30 -5.28 -10.80 10.02
CA ARG A 30 -5.28 -11.64 11.23
C ARG A 30 -6.69 -12.03 11.73
N LYS A 31 -7.73 -11.29 11.35
CA LYS A 31 -9.14 -11.56 11.70
C LYS A 31 -9.92 -12.29 10.60
N GLU A 32 -9.23 -12.97 9.68
CA GLU A 32 -9.82 -13.72 8.55
C GLU A 32 -10.74 -12.87 7.66
N ARG A 33 -10.53 -11.54 7.66
CA ARG A 33 -11.22 -10.66 6.73
C ARG A 33 -10.42 -10.60 5.44
N HIS A 34 -11.10 -10.94 4.36
CA HIS A 34 -10.65 -10.72 2.99
C HIS A 34 -10.61 -9.22 2.71
N LEU A 35 -9.44 -8.74 2.26
CA LEU A 35 -9.19 -7.34 1.97
C LEU A 35 -8.76 -7.20 0.51
N SER A 36 -9.47 -6.32 -0.22
CA SER A 36 -9.07 -5.86 -1.54
C SER A 36 -8.36 -4.50 -1.49
N ARG A 37 -8.62 -3.70 -0.45
CA ARG A 37 -8.04 -2.37 -0.25
C ARG A 37 -7.76 -2.11 1.23
N ALA A 38 -6.64 -1.46 1.50
CA ALA A 38 -6.23 -1.03 2.82
C ALA A 38 -5.77 0.42 2.76
N GLU A 39 -6.09 1.20 3.78
CA GLU A 39 -5.69 2.60 3.90
C GLU A 39 -4.96 2.81 5.22
N THR A 40 -3.99 3.71 5.23
CA THR A 40 -3.26 4.10 6.43
C THR A 40 -2.85 5.56 6.34
N MET A 41 -2.54 6.16 7.50
CA MET A 41 -2.04 7.52 7.60
C MET A 41 -0.73 7.47 8.38
N ALA A 42 0.33 7.96 7.77
CA ALA A 42 1.69 7.86 8.28
C ALA A 42 2.54 9.04 7.79
N ILE A 43 3.66 9.27 8.46
CA ILE A 43 4.66 10.26 8.08
C ILE A 43 5.58 9.65 7.02
N VAL A 44 5.82 10.38 5.93
CA VAL A 44 6.85 10.03 4.95
C VAL A 44 8.21 10.42 5.53
N VAL A 45 9.04 9.43 5.82
CA VAL A 45 10.38 9.66 6.40
C VAL A 45 11.47 9.59 5.34
N SER A 46 11.23 8.92 4.21
CA SER A 46 12.14 8.85 3.08
C SER A 46 11.37 8.89 1.76
N ARG A 47 12.04 9.37 0.70
CA ARG A 47 11.51 9.38 -0.68
C ARG A 47 12.63 9.03 -1.64
N ASP A 48 12.40 8.02 -2.47
CA ASP A 48 13.31 7.53 -3.50
C ASP A 48 12.58 7.48 -4.85
N PHE A 49 13.11 8.22 -5.82
CA PHE A 49 12.55 8.31 -7.16
C PHE A 49 13.20 7.28 -8.08
N LYS A 50 12.45 6.27 -8.50
CA LYS A 50 12.87 5.34 -9.54
C LYS A 50 12.33 5.85 -10.88
N HIS A 51 13.21 6.56 -11.61
CA HIS A 51 12.95 7.11 -12.93
C HIS A 51 12.11 6.16 -13.81
N ASN A 52 11.03 6.73 -14.36
CA ASN A 52 10.07 6.08 -15.26
C ASN A 52 9.42 4.79 -14.74
N ARG A 53 9.45 4.52 -13.43
CA ARG A 53 8.85 3.33 -12.82
C ARG A 53 7.91 3.68 -11.68
N PHE A 54 8.45 4.18 -10.57
CA PHE A 54 7.67 4.44 -9.36
C PHE A 54 8.39 5.38 -8.41
N ILE A 55 7.63 5.96 -7.49
CA ILE A 55 8.18 6.63 -6.31
C ILE A 55 8.04 5.66 -5.15
N ARG A 56 9.15 5.37 -4.47
CA ARG A 56 9.12 4.65 -3.20
C ARG A 56 9.18 5.67 -2.07
N PHE A 57 8.25 5.53 -1.14
CA PHE A 57 8.29 6.21 0.15
C PHE A 57 8.60 5.16 1.20
N ASP A 58 9.34 5.53 2.22
CA ASP A 58 9.22 4.79 3.47
C ASP A 58 8.34 5.62 4.43
N ILE A 59 7.38 4.93 5.06
CA ILE A 59 6.35 5.54 5.89
C ILE A 59 6.42 5.00 7.32
N ASP A 60 6.16 5.88 8.30
CA ASP A 60 6.16 5.58 9.74
C ASP A 60 4.96 6.24 10.42
N ASP A 61 4.15 5.47 11.14
CA ASP A 61 3.01 5.97 11.94
C ASP A 61 3.24 5.90 13.46
N GLY A 62 4.46 5.58 13.89
CA GLY A 62 4.84 5.32 15.28
C GLY A 62 4.63 3.87 15.73
N THR A 63 3.97 3.03 14.93
CA THR A 63 3.77 1.60 15.22
C THR A 63 4.76 0.71 14.48
N CYS A 64 5.12 1.09 13.25
CA CYS A 64 6.16 0.45 12.46
C CYS A 64 6.56 1.32 11.27
N PHE A 65 7.60 0.88 10.56
CA PHE A 65 8.12 1.50 9.35
C PHE A 65 8.03 0.49 8.18
N ILE A 66 7.39 0.88 7.07
CA ILE A 66 7.28 0.04 5.86
C ILE A 66 7.51 0.85 4.58
N PRO A 67 7.94 0.19 3.48
CA PRO A 67 7.96 0.81 2.16
C PRO A 67 6.55 0.92 1.56
N TYR A 68 6.26 2.02 0.87
CA TYR A 68 5.07 2.26 0.06
C TYR A 68 5.47 2.65 -1.36
N ILE A 69 4.91 1.97 -2.36
CA ILE A 69 5.22 2.19 -3.78
C ILE A 69 4.05 2.88 -4.47
N LEU A 70 4.32 4.08 -5.02
CA LEU A 70 3.43 4.77 -5.93
C LEU A 70 3.92 4.56 -7.37
N TRP A 71 3.22 3.71 -8.11
CA TRP A 71 3.45 3.55 -9.55
C TRP A 71 3.06 4.83 -10.28
N ILE A 72 3.97 5.37 -11.08
CA ILE A 72 3.68 6.57 -11.87
C ILE A 72 3.07 6.10 -13.19
N ASN A 73 1.85 6.54 -13.47
CA ASN A 73 1.20 6.24 -14.73
C ASN A 73 1.94 6.98 -15.86
N GLN A 74 2.60 6.25 -16.76
CA GLN A 74 3.44 6.85 -17.81
C GLN A 74 2.62 7.71 -18.80
N GLU A 75 1.32 7.46 -18.94
CA GLU A 75 0.46 8.20 -19.88
C GLU A 75 -0.10 9.53 -19.34
N THR A 76 -0.11 9.77 -18.02
CA THR A 76 -0.76 10.96 -17.43
C THR A 76 0.15 11.79 -16.52
N SER A 77 1.40 11.36 -16.31
CA SER A 77 2.33 12.09 -15.45
C SER A 77 3.00 13.25 -16.20
N CYS A 78 2.74 14.46 -15.73
CA CYS A 78 3.38 15.71 -16.20
C CYS A 78 4.91 15.74 -16.04
N HIS A 79 5.50 14.78 -15.31
CA HIS A 79 6.95 14.62 -15.20
C HIS A 79 7.60 13.89 -16.39
N PHE A 80 6.82 13.19 -17.22
CA PHE A 80 7.31 12.41 -18.37
C PHE A 80 6.77 12.90 -19.73
N SER A 81 5.77 13.77 -19.75
CA SER A 81 5.31 14.47 -20.95
C SER A 81 6.17 15.70 -21.24
N ARG A 82 7.42 15.50 -21.70
CA ARG A 82 8.27 16.58 -22.23
C ARG A 82 9.05 16.09 -23.45
#